data_AF-A0A4Q6GJZ3-F1
#
_entry.id   AF-A0A4Q6GJZ3-F1
#
_cell.length_a   1.000
_cell.length_b   1.000
_cell.length_c   1.000
_cell.angle_alpha   90.00
_cell.angle_beta   90.00
_cell.angle_gamma   90.00
#
_symmetry.space_group_name_H-M   'P 1'
#
loop_
_entity.id
_entity.type
_entity.pdbx_description
1 polymer ?
#
loop_
_entity_poly.entity_id
_entity_poly.type
_entity_poly.pdbx_seq_one_letter_code
_entity_poly.pdbx_strand_id
1 'polypeptide(L)'
;MPHDTDLIDIIAVGLAVAFVLGAIANRLKLSPLVGYLLAGIVVGPFTPGFVADQELATQLSELGVMLLMFGVGLHFSLADLMKVKSIAIPGAIVQILVATILGWALAWFMGWSHLQGFVFGLALSVASTVVLLRAMEERRLLDTNRGKIAVGWLIVEDLVMVLALVLLPALAGALGDGGTAAAAAQVSGAAIEAAQQETSPAWAIAKALGVTLLQVTAFVAV
;
A
#
# COMPACT_ATOMS: atom_id res chain seq x y z
N MET A 1 -6.24 16.05 -34.56
CA MET A 1 -6.66 14.89 -33.76
C MET A 1 -5.52 13.87 -33.75
N PRO A 2 -4.48 14.03 -32.90
CA PRO A 2 -3.33 13.11 -32.86
C PRO A 2 -3.41 12.04 -31.74
N HIS A 3 -4.47 12.00 -30.93
CA HIS A 3 -4.50 11.19 -29.70
C HIS A 3 -4.46 9.67 -29.98
N ASP A 4 -4.85 9.22 -31.17
CA ASP A 4 -4.89 7.79 -31.49
C ASP A 4 -3.49 7.17 -31.64
N THR A 5 -2.49 7.93 -32.06
CA THR A 5 -1.13 7.40 -32.24
C THR A 5 -0.39 7.28 -30.91
N ASP A 6 -0.66 8.18 -29.96
CA ASP A 6 0.04 8.21 -28.68
C ASP A 6 -0.24 6.94 -27.85
N LEU A 7 -1.48 6.43 -27.90
CA LEU A 7 -1.86 5.16 -27.27
C LEU A 7 -1.19 3.95 -27.95
N ILE A 8 -1.12 3.95 -29.27
CA ILE A 8 -0.48 2.85 -30.01
C ILE A 8 1.02 2.86 -29.74
N ASP A 9 1.65 4.03 -29.73
CA ASP A 9 3.07 4.19 -29.52
C ASP A 9 3.48 3.79 -28.09
N ILE A 10 2.74 4.21 -27.07
CA ILE A 10 3.04 3.82 -25.68
C ILE A 10 2.89 2.30 -25.48
N ILE A 11 1.88 1.68 -26.08
CA ILE A 11 1.69 0.23 -25.99
C ILE A 11 2.79 -0.49 -26.77
N ALA A 12 3.07 -0.09 -28.00
CA ALA A 12 4.04 -0.76 -28.86
C ALA A 12 5.47 -0.62 -28.34
N VAL A 13 5.92 0.61 -28.09
CA VAL A 13 7.28 0.88 -27.61
C VAL A 13 7.42 0.45 -26.15
N GLY A 14 6.45 0.78 -25.30
CA GLY A 14 6.46 0.40 -23.89
C GLY A 14 6.52 -1.11 -23.68
N LEU A 15 5.66 -1.88 -24.36
CA LEU A 15 5.71 -3.35 -24.28
C LEU A 15 6.99 -3.93 -24.90
N ALA A 16 7.48 -3.37 -26.02
CA ALA A 16 8.72 -3.85 -26.63
C ALA A 16 9.93 -3.67 -25.70
N VAL A 17 10.09 -2.48 -25.11
CA VAL A 17 11.18 -2.19 -24.17
C VAL A 17 11.02 -3.02 -22.89
N ALA A 18 9.80 -3.12 -22.35
CA ALA A 18 9.50 -3.95 -21.18
C ALA A 18 9.80 -5.44 -21.43
N PHE A 19 9.48 -5.96 -22.62
CA PHE A 19 9.79 -7.33 -23.01
C PHE A 19 11.29 -7.57 -23.07
N VAL A 20 12.05 -6.68 -23.72
CA VAL A 20 13.51 -6.81 -23.85
C VAL A 20 14.18 -6.74 -22.48
N LEU A 21 13.88 -5.72 -21.68
CA LEU A 21 14.50 -5.55 -20.36
C LEU A 21 14.02 -6.62 -19.36
N GLY A 22 12.76 -7.02 -19.42
CA GLY A 22 12.21 -8.14 -18.65
C GLY A 22 12.88 -9.47 -19.00
N ALA A 23 13.11 -9.75 -20.28
CA ALA A 23 13.82 -10.94 -20.74
C ALA A 23 15.29 -10.94 -20.28
N ILE A 24 15.96 -9.77 -20.31
CA ILE A 24 17.31 -9.60 -19.77
C ILE A 24 17.32 -9.86 -18.26
N ALA A 25 16.41 -9.25 -17.51
CA ALA A 25 16.28 -9.47 -16.06
C ALA A 25 16.07 -10.96 -15.73
N ASN A 26 15.18 -11.63 -16.46
CA ASN A 26 14.93 -13.05 -16.31
C ASN A 26 16.17 -13.90 -16.63
N ARG A 27 16.94 -13.56 -17.68
CA ARG A 27 18.22 -14.24 -17.98
C ARG A 27 19.27 -14.07 -16.88
N LEU A 28 19.27 -12.93 -16.20
CA LEU A 28 20.12 -12.66 -15.03
C LEU A 28 19.60 -13.31 -13.75
N LYS A 29 18.51 -14.10 -13.80
CA LYS A 29 17.83 -14.72 -12.66
C LYS A 29 17.23 -13.70 -11.68
N LEU A 30 16.95 -12.49 -12.15
CA LEU A 30 16.19 -11.48 -11.42
C LEU A 30 14.70 -11.63 -11.74
N SER A 31 13.83 -11.04 -10.90
CA SER A 31 12.39 -10.98 -11.22
C SER A 31 12.17 -10.11 -12.47
N PRO A 32 11.33 -10.53 -13.43
CA PRO A 32 10.96 -9.74 -14.61
C PRO A 32 10.44 -8.34 -14.26
N LEU A 33 9.79 -8.16 -13.10
CA LEU A 33 9.34 -6.86 -12.59
C LEU A 33 10.45 -5.80 -12.56
N VAL A 34 11.68 -6.20 -12.25
CA VAL A 34 12.84 -5.29 -12.26
C VAL A 34 13.07 -4.75 -13.68
N GLY A 35 12.96 -5.60 -14.69
CA GLY A 35 13.08 -5.20 -16.09
C GLY A 35 11.95 -4.29 -16.54
N TYR A 36 10.72 -4.53 -16.08
CA TYR A 36 9.57 -3.67 -16.40
C TYR A 36 9.70 -2.28 -15.77
N LEU A 37 10.19 -2.20 -14.52
CA LEU A 37 10.47 -0.93 -13.85
C LEU A 37 11.56 -0.14 -14.59
N LEU A 38 12.64 -0.81 -14.99
CA LEU A 38 13.68 -0.19 -15.80
C LEU A 38 13.15 0.29 -17.16
N ALA A 39 12.24 -0.46 -17.79
CA ALA A 39 11.60 -0.03 -19.03
C ALA A 39 10.77 1.24 -18.83
N GLY A 40 10.02 1.34 -17.74
CA GLY A 40 9.29 2.56 -17.37
C GLY A 40 10.22 3.76 -17.17
N ILE A 41 11.40 3.56 -16.56
CA ILE A 41 12.42 4.61 -16.43
C ILE A 41 12.96 5.03 -17.79
N VAL A 42 13.25 4.07 -18.69
CA VAL A 42 13.82 4.31 -20.03
C VAL A 42 12.85 5.02 -20.97
N VAL A 43 11.55 4.74 -20.85
CA VAL A 43 10.48 5.35 -21.64
C VAL A 43 9.90 6.60 -20.94
N GLY A 44 10.43 6.95 -19.77
CA GLY A 44 10.01 8.10 -18.97
C GLY A 44 10.64 9.42 -19.45
N PRO A 45 10.21 10.55 -18.86
CA PRO A 45 10.66 11.90 -19.27
C PRO A 45 12.12 12.20 -18.92
N PHE A 46 12.76 11.37 -18.08
CA PHE A 46 14.11 11.59 -17.57
C PHE A 46 15.20 10.94 -18.43
N THR A 47 14.83 10.27 -19.52
CA THR A 47 15.75 9.59 -20.44
C THR A 47 15.61 10.14 -21.86
N PRO A 48 16.74 10.37 -22.56
CA PRO A 48 16.69 10.83 -23.95
C PRO A 48 16.11 9.72 -24.84
N GLY A 49 15.10 10.03 -25.65
CA GLY A 49 14.46 9.07 -26.55
C GLY A 49 12.95 9.27 -26.65
N PHE A 50 12.23 8.17 -26.89
CA PHE A 50 10.77 8.13 -26.85
C PHE A 50 10.29 8.37 -25.43
N VAL A 51 9.43 9.38 -25.25
CA VAL A 51 8.83 9.74 -23.96
C VAL A 51 7.35 9.40 -24.03
N ALA A 52 6.92 8.46 -23.18
CA ALA A 52 5.52 8.13 -23.07
C ALA A 52 4.71 9.28 -22.47
N ASP A 53 3.47 9.43 -22.94
CA ASP A 53 2.49 10.30 -22.30
C ASP A 53 2.20 9.80 -20.87
N GLN A 54 2.46 10.65 -19.87
CA GLN A 54 2.33 10.26 -18.47
C GLN A 54 0.88 10.08 -18.01
N GLU A 55 -0.06 10.82 -18.60
CA GLU A 55 -1.48 10.70 -18.26
C GLU A 55 -2.01 9.36 -18.76
N LEU A 56 -1.74 9.01 -20.03
CA LEU A 56 -2.10 7.72 -20.60
C LEU A 56 -1.36 6.57 -19.91
N ALA A 57 -0.07 6.72 -19.60
CA ALA A 57 0.70 5.72 -18.87
C ALA A 57 0.07 5.42 -17.50
N THR A 58 -0.34 6.46 -16.78
CA THR A 58 -0.96 6.33 -15.45
C THR A 58 -2.29 5.58 -15.56
N GLN A 59 -3.16 5.99 -16.47
CA GLN A 59 -4.46 5.33 -16.70
C GLN A 59 -4.30 3.84 -17.09
N LEU A 60 -3.35 3.53 -17.98
CA LEU A 60 -3.04 2.16 -18.37
C LEU A 60 -2.50 1.34 -17.20
N SER A 61 -1.66 1.95 -16.35
CA SER A 61 -1.09 1.28 -15.18
C SER A 61 -2.14 0.97 -14.12
N GLU A 62 -3.07 1.90 -13.87
CA GLU A 62 -4.19 1.71 -12.95
C GLU A 62 -5.10 0.58 -13.44
N LEU A 63 -5.42 0.57 -14.73
CA LEU A 63 -6.24 -0.48 -15.34
C LEU A 63 -5.53 -1.84 -15.28
N GLY A 64 -4.22 -1.89 -15.56
CA GLY A 64 -3.42 -3.10 -15.44
C GLY A 64 -3.38 -3.66 -14.02
N VAL A 65 -3.18 -2.80 -13.01
CA VAL A 65 -3.19 -3.20 -11.60
C VAL A 65 -4.59 -3.65 -11.17
N MET A 66 -5.65 -2.94 -11.57
CA MET A 66 -7.03 -3.34 -11.29
C MET A 66 -7.35 -4.72 -11.86
N LEU A 67 -7.00 -4.98 -13.12
CA LEU A 67 -7.20 -6.29 -13.75
C LEU A 67 -6.39 -7.40 -13.07
N LEU A 68 -5.15 -7.10 -12.65
CA LEU A 68 -4.31 -8.03 -11.91
C LEU A 68 -4.91 -8.37 -10.54
N MET A 69 -5.29 -7.36 -9.75
CA MET A 69 -5.89 -7.55 -8.43
C MET A 69 -7.24 -8.23 -8.51
N PHE A 70 -8.04 -7.91 -9.53
CA PHE A 70 -9.30 -8.60 -9.83
C PHE A 70 -9.06 -10.07 -10.19
N GLY A 71 -8.11 -10.36 -11.07
CA GLY A 71 -7.72 -11.72 -11.44
C GLY A 71 -7.29 -12.53 -10.23
N VAL A 72 -6.40 -11.99 -9.39
CA VAL A 72 -5.97 -12.63 -8.14
C VAL A 72 -7.18 -12.85 -7.22
N GLY A 73 -8.09 -11.90 -7.12
CA GLY A 73 -9.33 -12.01 -6.35
C GLY A 73 -10.24 -13.15 -6.82
N LEU A 74 -10.39 -13.37 -8.14
CA LEU A 74 -11.21 -14.45 -8.70
C LEU A 74 -10.67 -15.85 -8.36
N HIS A 75 -9.36 -16.00 -8.27
CA HIS A 75 -8.72 -17.26 -7.90
C HIS A 75 -8.78 -17.54 -6.39
N PHE A 76 -9.12 -16.55 -5.58
CA PHE A 76 -9.07 -16.65 -4.12
C PHE A 76 -10.48 -16.69 -3.50
N SER A 77 -10.78 -17.77 -2.80
CA SER A 77 -12.05 -17.88 -2.07
C SER A 77 -11.92 -17.36 -0.63
N LEU A 78 -12.95 -16.69 -0.11
CA LEU A 78 -12.99 -16.28 1.30
C LEU A 78 -12.88 -17.49 2.25
N ALA A 79 -13.34 -18.66 1.79
CA ALA A 79 -13.18 -19.92 2.51
C ALA A 79 -11.69 -20.31 2.68
N ASP A 80 -10.84 -20.02 1.70
CA ASP A 80 -9.41 -20.28 1.79
C ASP A 80 -8.71 -19.35 2.78
N LEU A 81 -9.15 -18.08 2.88
CA LEU A 81 -8.71 -17.17 3.94
C LEU A 81 -9.06 -17.71 5.33
N MET A 82 -10.30 -18.17 5.50
CA MET A 82 -10.78 -18.69 6.79
C MET A 82 -10.03 -19.93 7.25
N LYS A 83 -9.47 -20.73 6.32
CA LYS A 83 -8.64 -21.90 6.64
C LYS A 83 -7.26 -21.53 7.19
N VAL A 84 -6.70 -20.39 6.76
CA VAL A 84 -5.33 -19.97 7.12
C VAL A 84 -5.28 -18.86 8.17
N LYS A 85 -6.44 -18.38 8.63
CA LYS A 85 -6.58 -17.27 9.60
C LYS A 85 -5.76 -17.44 10.88
N SER A 86 -5.60 -18.68 11.36
CA SER A 86 -4.85 -18.98 12.59
C SER A 86 -3.35 -18.73 12.47
N ILE A 87 -2.83 -18.66 11.24
CA ILE A 87 -1.42 -18.39 10.95
C ILE A 87 -1.29 -16.95 10.42
N ALA A 88 -2.13 -16.56 9.46
CA ALA A 88 -2.05 -15.27 8.79
C ALA A 88 -2.29 -14.08 9.73
N ILE A 89 -3.33 -14.13 10.59
CA ILE A 89 -3.67 -13.02 11.49
C ILE A 89 -2.57 -12.74 12.51
N PRO A 90 -2.14 -13.71 13.35
CA PRO A 90 -1.08 -13.44 14.32
C PRO A 90 0.26 -13.13 13.64
N GLY A 91 0.55 -13.74 12.49
CA GLY A 91 1.75 -13.43 11.72
C GLY A 91 1.82 -11.96 11.30
N ALA A 92 0.75 -11.46 10.69
CA ALA A 92 0.65 -10.06 10.27
C ALA A 92 0.78 -9.10 11.45
N ILE A 93 0.02 -9.32 12.54
CA ILE A 93 0.06 -8.45 13.72
C ILE A 93 1.47 -8.40 14.32
N VAL A 94 2.11 -9.56 14.50
CA VAL A 94 3.45 -9.63 15.08
C VAL A 94 4.47 -8.93 14.18
N GLN A 95 4.42 -9.15 12.86
CA GLN A 95 5.36 -8.49 11.95
C GLN A 95 5.15 -6.98 11.90
N ILE A 96 3.91 -6.50 11.87
CA ILE A 96 3.61 -5.06 11.90
C ILE A 96 4.17 -4.44 13.18
N LEU A 97 3.91 -5.06 14.33
CA LEU A 97 4.42 -4.58 15.62
C LEU A 97 5.96 -4.56 15.64
N VAL A 98 6.60 -5.66 15.24
CA VAL A 98 8.07 -5.76 15.24
C VAL A 98 8.68 -4.74 14.28
N ALA A 99 8.19 -4.63 13.05
CA ALA A 99 8.69 -3.67 12.07
C ALA A 99 8.49 -2.22 12.55
N THR A 100 7.33 -1.93 13.16
CA THR A 100 7.02 -0.62 13.72
C THR A 100 7.95 -0.26 14.87
N ILE A 101 8.19 -1.20 15.80
CA ILE A 101 9.10 -0.98 16.93
C ILE A 101 10.53 -0.77 16.45
N LEU A 102 11.00 -1.58 15.49
CA LEU A 102 12.35 -1.44 14.94
C LEU A 102 12.53 -0.11 14.19
N GLY A 103 11.55 0.28 13.37
CA GLY A 103 11.56 1.57 12.69
C GLY A 103 11.49 2.74 13.67
N TRP A 104 10.65 2.65 14.69
CA TRP A 104 10.56 3.67 15.74
C TRP A 104 11.88 3.80 16.52
N ALA A 105 12.50 2.68 16.90
CA ALA A 105 13.80 2.70 17.55
C ALA A 105 14.87 3.37 16.66
N LEU A 106 14.88 3.06 15.36
CA LEU A 106 15.79 3.71 14.41
C LEU A 106 15.54 5.22 14.33
N ALA A 107 14.28 5.65 14.21
CA ALA A 107 13.92 7.06 14.17
C ALA A 107 14.31 7.80 15.47
N TRP A 108 14.17 7.14 16.62
CA TRP A 108 14.67 7.66 17.89
C TRP A 108 16.17 7.89 17.84
N PHE A 109 16.96 6.92 17.36
CA PHE A 109 18.41 7.09 17.20
C PHE A 109 18.78 8.24 16.27
N MET A 110 17.93 8.56 15.30
CA MET A 110 18.07 9.72 14.41
C MET A 110 17.60 11.05 15.02
N GLY A 111 17.12 11.03 16.27
CA GLY A 111 16.65 12.22 16.99
C GLY A 111 15.25 12.68 16.60
N TRP A 112 14.43 11.83 15.99
CA TRP A 112 13.06 12.17 15.60
C TRP A 112 12.10 12.11 16.79
N SER A 113 10.98 12.82 16.71
CA SER A 113 9.96 12.78 17.77
C SER A 113 9.28 11.41 17.85
N HIS A 114 8.64 11.10 18.99
CA HIS A 114 7.95 9.82 19.16
C HIS A 114 6.87 9.58 18.10
N LEU A 115 6.08 10.62 17.77
CA LEU A 115 5.06 10.53 16.74
C LEU A 115 5.68 10.29 15.35
N GLN A 116 6.74 11.02 15.00
CA GLN A 116 7.44 10.83 13.72
C GLN A 116 8.03 9.43 13.62
N GLY A 117 8.64 8.93 14.70
CA GLY A 117 9.21 7.59 14.74
C GLY A 117 8.17 6.48 14.67
N PHE A 118 7.02 6.65 15.34
CA PHE A 118 5.90 5.71 15.23
C PHE A 118 5.34 5.65 13.79
N VAL A 119 5.09 6.81 13.18
CA VAL A 119 4.61 6.89 11.79
C VAL A 119 5.63 6.29 10.82
N PHE A 120 6.91 6.55 11.03
CA PHE A 120 7.99 5.96 10.25
C PHE A 120 8.05 4.43 10.38
N GLY A 121 7.92 3.92 11.61
CA GLY A 121 7.82 2.49 11.87
C GLY A 121 6.63 1.84 11.17
N LEU A 122 5.45 2.46 11.25
CA LEU A 122 4.27 1.98 10.54
C LEU A 122 4.51 1.97 9.02
N ALA A 123 5.07 3.03 8.46
CA ALA A 123 5.37 3.12 7.03
C ALA A 123 6.34 2.01 6.56
N LEU A 124 7.32 1.64 7.40
CA LEU A 124 8.24 0.53 7.11
C LEU A 124 7.60 -0.85 7.25
N SER A 125 6.51 -0.97 8.02
CA SER A 125 5.82 -2.24 8.22
C SER A 125 5.03 -2.72 7.01
N VAL A 126 4.62 -1.79 6.13
CA VAL A 126 3.76 -2.04 4.98
C VAL A 126 4.54 -2.68 3.83
N ALA A 127 4.07 -3.83 3.37
CA ALA A 127 4.53 -4.53 2.19
C ALA A 127 3.70 -4.14 0.94
N SER A 128 4.34 -4.21 -0.24
CA SER A 128 3.62 -4.02 -1.51
C SER A 128 2.83 -5.27 -1.88
N THR A 129 1.50 -5.20 -1.76
CA THR A 129 0.57 -6.27 -2.10
C THR A 129 0.67 -6.65 -3.58
N VAL A 130 0.60 -5.67 -4.49
CA VAL A 130 0.63 -5.87 -5.94
C VAL A 130 1.90 -6.61 -6.38
N VAL A 131 3.06 -6.16 -5.90
CA VAL A 131 4.36 -6.73 -6.26
C VAL A 131 4.48 -8.17 -5.75
N LEU A 132 4.08 -8.43 -4.49
CA LEU A 132 4.16 -9.77 -3.92
C LEU A 132 3.21 -10.74 -4.64
N LEU A 133 1.95 -10.33 -4.85
CA LEU A 133 0.95 -11.14 -5.54
C LEU A 133 1.39 -11.46 -6.97
N ARG A 134 1.93 -10.48 -7.70
CA ARG A 134 2.46 -10.70 -9.04
C ARG A 134 3.64 -11.67 -9.04
N ALA A 135 4.59 -11.50 -8.14
CA ALA A 135 5.75 -12.40 -8.04
C ALA A 135 5.34 -13.84 -7.70
N MET A 136 4.26 -14.02 -6.93
CA MET A 136 3.69 -15.32 -6.61
C MET A 136 2.91 -15.93 -7.77
N GLU A 137 2.14 -15.12 -8.50
CA GLU A 137 1.42 -15.52 -9.71
C GLU A 137 2.39 -16.02 -10.79
N GLU A 138 3.47 -15.29 -11.04
CA GLU A 138 4.53 -15.66 -11.99
C GLU A 138 5.15 -17.02 -11.67
N ARG A 139 5.18 -17.40 -10.38
CA ARG A 139 5.69 -18.69 -9.89
C ARG A 139 4.59 -19.74 -9.68
N ARG A 140 3.33 -19.42 -9.99
CA ARG A 140 2.14 -20.26 -9.76
C ARG A 140 1.99 -20.73 -8.31
N LEU A 141 2.33 -19.85 -7.35
CA LEU A 141 2.33 -20.17 -5.93
C LEU A 141 1.02 -19.83 -5.21
N LEU A 142 0.13 -19.04 -5.84
CA LEU A 142 -1.08 -18.49 -5.21
C LEU A 142 -2.02 -19.58 -4.66
N ASP A 143 -2.21 -20.68 -5.41
CA ASP A 143 -3.13 -21.76 -5.02
C ASP A 143 -2.57 -22.70 -3.93
N THR A 144 -1.28 -22.59 -3.63
CA THR A 144 -0.64 -23.41 -2.60
C THR A 144 -1.04 -22.98 -1.20
N ASN A 145 -0.90 -23.85 -0.20
CA ASN A 145 -1.15 -23.47 1.21
C ASN A 145 -0.29 -22.29 1.65
N ARG A 146 0.98 -22.23 1.21
CA ARG A 146 1.87 -21.09 1.48
C ARG A 146 1.37 -19.82 0.79
N GLY A 147 0.84 -19.97 -0.43
CA GLY A 147 0.24 -18.88 -1.17
C GLY A 147 -0.95 -18.28 -0.46
N LYS A 148 -1.90 -19.12 -0.06
CA LYS A 148 -3.09 -18.73 0.69
C LYS A 148 -2.74 -18.04 2.01
N ILE A 149 -1.73 -18.54 2.75
CA ILE A 149 -1.22 -17.88 3.96
C ILE A 149 -0.68 -16.48 3.65
N ALA A 150 0.14 -16.33 2.60
CA ALA A 150 0.71 -15.05 2.22
C ALA A 150 -0.36 -14.04 1.77
N VAL A 151 -1.33 -14.45 0.95
CA VAL A 151 -2.47 -13.59 0.57
C VAL A 151 -3.28 -13.18 1.79
N GLY A 152 -3.58 -14.13 2.68
CA GLY A 152 -4.31 -13.82 3.91
C GLY A 152 -3.56 -12.89 4.85
N TRP A 153 -2.23 -13.01 4.90
CA TRP A 153 -1.38 -12.09 5.65
C TRP A 153 -1.49 -10.67 5.09
N LEU A 154 -1.34 -10.51 3.76
CA LEU A 154 -1.45 -9.21 3.09
C LEU A 154 -2.81 -8.55 3.33
N ILE A 155 -3.91 -9.32 3.32
CA ILE A 155 -5.26 -8.78 3.58
C ILE A 155 -5.38 -8.25 5.01
N VAL A 156 -4.85 -8.99 5.99
CA VAL A 156 -4.86 -8.55 7.40
C VAL A 156 -4.02 -7.30 7.57
N GLU A 157 -2.86 -7.26 6.93
CA GLU A 157 -1.95 -6.13 6.96
C GLU A 157 -2.59 -4.85 6.40
N ASP A 158 -3.23 -4.95 5.22
CA ASP A 158 -3.94 -3.83 4.59
C ASP A 158 -5.08 -3.30 5.50
N LEU A 159 -5.86 -4.20 6.10
CA LEU A 159 -6.94 -3.83 7.02
C LEU A 159 -6.41 -3.13 8.29
N VAL A 160 -5.33 -3.64 8.88
CA VAL A 160 -4.68 -3.02 10.04
C VAL A 160 -4.13 -1.64 9.65
N MET A 161 -3.55 -1.51 8.46
CA MET A 161 -2.98 -0.25 8.00
C MET A 161 -4.07 0.81 7.76
N VAL A 162 -5.19 0.45 7.13
CA VAL A 162 -6.34 1.34 6.98
C VAL A 162 -6.79 1.88 8.34
N LEU A 163 -6.94 0.99 9.33
CA LEU A 163 -7.31 1.40 10.68
C LEU A 163 -6.24 2.30 11.33
N ALA A 164 -4.95 1.97 11.17
CA ALA A 164 -3.85 2.76 11.70
C ALA A 164 -3.79 4.16 11.08
N LEU A 165 -3.96 4.30 9.77
CA LEU A 165 -4.00 5.58 9.06
C LEU A 165 -5.19 6.44 9.50
N VAL A 166 -6.35 5.82 9.68
CA VAL A 166 -7.56 6.49 10.16
C VAL A 166 -7.39 7.00 11.60
N LEU A 167 -6.65 6.28 12.45
CA LEU A 167 -6.37 6.68 13.84
C LEU A 167 -5.20 7.65 13.99
N LEU A 168 -4.40 7.84 12.93
CA LEU A 168 -3.19 8.65 12.96
C LEU A 168 -3.43 10.12 13.37
N PRO A 169 -4.48 10.82 12.90
CA PRO A 169 -4.77 12.19 13.34
C PRO A 169 -5.08 12.29 14.84
N ALA A 170 -5.82 11.31 15.39
CA ALA A 170 -6.12 11.26 16.82
C ALA A 170 -4.85 11.02 17.65
N LEU A 171 -3.97 10.13 17.18
CA LEU A 171 -2.65 9.92 17.78
C LEU A 171 -1.78 11.17 17.70
N ALA A 172 -1.83 11.91 16.59
CA ALA A 172 -1.06 13.15 16.42
C ALA A 172 -1.49 14.24 17.40
N GLY A 173 -2.78 14.32 17.75
CA GLY A 173 -3.28 15.21 18.79
C GLY A 173 -2.89 14.78 20.22
N ALA A 174 -2.71 13.48 20.46
CA ALA A 174 -2.35 12.94 21.78
C ALA A 174 -0.84 12.88 22.05
N LEU A 175 -0.02 12.66 21.02
CA LEU A 175 1.42 12.41 21.09
C LEU A 175 2.27 13.51 20.44
N GLY A 176 1.64 14.49 19.79
CA GLY A 176 2.33 15.57 19.10
C GLY A 176 2.65 16.74 20.03
N ASP A 177 3.93 17.10 20.12
CA ASP A 177 4.34 18.43 20.55
C ASP A 177 3.87 19.43 19.48
N GLY A 178 2.74 20.12 19.73
CA GLY A 178 2.18 21.31 19.06
C GLY A 178 2.30 21.51 17.52
N GLY A 179 3.48 21.35 16.92
CA GLY A 179 3.79 21.58 15.51
C GLY A 179 3.44 20.44 14.55
N THR A 180 3.39 19.17 14.97
CA THR A 180 3.03 18.04 14.08
C THR A 180 1.52 17.83 13.94
N ALA A 181 0.73 18.32 14.89
CA ALA A 181 -0.73 18.26 14.84
C ALA A 181 -1.31 19.05 13.65
N ALA A 182 -0.65 20.14 13.25
CA ALA A 182 -1.08 20.99 12.13
C ALA A 182 -0.96 20.31 10.76
N ALA A 183 0.04 19.44 10.55
CA ALA A 183 0.23 18.72 9.29
C ALA A 183 -0.74 17.53 9.14
N ALA A 184 -1.03 16.81 10.23
CA ALA A 184 -2.06 15.78 10.25
C ALA A 184 -3.47 16.37 10.10
N ALA A 185 -3.68 17.60 10.61
CA ALA A 185 -4.96 18.30 10.53
C ALA A 185 -5.40 18.67 9.10
N GLN A 186 -4.45 18.87 8.18
CA GLN A 186 -4.76 19.18 6.79
C GLN A 186 -5.25 17.97 5.98
N VAL A 187 -4.99 16.74 6.45
CA VAL A 187 -5.35 15.50 5.73
C VAL A 187 -6.78 15.03 6.05
N SER A 188 -7.33 15.38 7.22
CA SER A 188 -8.59 14.80 7.72
C SER A 188 -9.62 15.85 8.13
N GLY A 189 -9.82 16.91 7.33
CA GLY A 189 -10.58 18.12 7.67
C GLY A 189 -11.99 17.97 8.29
N ALA A 190 -12.56 16.77 8.36
CA ALA A 190 -13.82 16.49 9.05
C ALA A 190 -13.69 15.97 10.50
N ALA A 191 -12.53 15.46 10.93
CA ALA A 191 -12.38 14.81 12.23
C ALA A 191 -12.06 15.77 13.39
N ILE A 192 -11.67 17.00 13.09
CA ILE A 192 -11.10 17.93 14.08
C ILE A 192 -12.16 18.77 14.80
N GLU A 193 -13.29 19.09 14.16
CA GLU A 193 -14.34 19.86 14.83
C GLU A 193 -14.90 19.15 16.06
N ALA A 194 -14.87 17.81 16.10
CA ALA A 194 -15.34 17.04 17.26
C ALA A 194 -14.29 16.87 18.38
N ALA A 195 -13.00 17.06 18.09
CA ALA A 195 -11.91 16.78 19.03
C ALA A 195 -11.44 18.02 19.81
N GLN A 196 -11.76 19.23 19.33
CA GLN A 196 -11.28 20.48 19.91
C GLN A 196 -11.99 20.89 21.23
N GLN A 197 -12.97 20.12 21.72
CA GLN A 197 -13.83 20.56 22.83
C GLN A 197 -13.89 19.67 24.08
N GLU A 198 -13.09 18.59 24.20
CA GLU A 198 -13.11 17.75 25.42
C GLU A 198 -11.71 17.43 25.96
N THR A 199 -11.53 17.71 27.25
CA THR A 199 -10.26 17.73 28.02
C THR A 199 -9.70 16.36 28.44
N SER A 200 -10.24 15.25 27.94
CA SER A 200 -9.83 13.90 28.36
C SER A 200 -9.37 13.04 27.16
N PRO A 201 -8.07 12.72 27.03
CA PRO A 201 -7.54 12.00 25.87
C PRO A 201 -8.17 10.61 25.67
N ALA A 202 -8.57 9.94 26.75
CA ALA A 202 -9.23 8.63 26.67
C ALA A 202 -10.62 8.69 26.01
N TRP A 203 -11.37 9.78 26.23
CA TRP A 203 -12.70 9.95 25.66
C TRP A 203 -12.62 10.34 24.19
N ALA A 204 -11.65 11.18 23.81
CA ALA A 204 -11.37 11.52 22.42
C ALA A 204 -11.03 10.27 21.57
N ILE A 205 -10.19 9.37 22.11
CA ILE A 205 -9.86 8.09 21.46
C ILE A 205 -11.10 7.20 21.33
N ALA A 206 -11.92 7.09 22.38
CA ALA A 206 -13.14 6.29 22.34
C ALA A 206 -14.17 6.81 21.32
N LYS A 207 -14.33 8.14 21.22
CA LYS A 207 -15.22 8.79 20.25
C LYS A 207 -14.70 8.61 18.82
N ALA A 208 -13.40 8.79 18.60
CA ALA A 208 -12.78 8.59 17.29
C ALA A 208 -12.96 7.14 16.82
N LEU A 209 -12.72 6.15 17.69
CA LEU A 209 -12.98 4.73 17.42
C LEU A 209 -14.46 4.46 17.12
N GLY A 210 -15.37 5.06 17.88
CA GLY A 210 -16.82 4.90 17.66
C GLY A 210 -17.28 5.46 16.32
N VAL A 211 -16.86 6.68 15.96
CA VAL A 211 -17.23 7.33 14.69
C VAL A 211 -16.63 6.58 13.50
N THR A 212 -15.40 6.12 13.59
CA THR A 212 -14.72 5.39 12.51
C THR A 212 -15.33 4.00 12.31
N LEU A 213 -15.65 3.27 13.38
CA LEU A 213 -16.43 2.03 13.28
C LEU A 213 -17.79 2.27 12.61
N LEU A 214 -18.49 3.35 12.98
CA LEU A 214 -19.79 3.68 12.41
C LEU A 214 -19.66 4.01 10.91
N GLN A 215 -18.67 4.80 10.51
CA GLN A 215 -18.38 5.12 9.10
C GLN A 215 -18.00 3.88 8.30
N VAL A 216 -17.17 2.98 8.84
CA VAL A 216 -16.83 1.70 8.20
C VAL A 216 -18.07 0.83 8.05
N THR A 217 -18.92 0.71 9.07
CA THR A 217 -20.16 -0.06 8.96
C THR A 217 -21.16 0.55 7.98
N ALA A 218 -21.26 1.87 7.91
CA ALA A 218 -22.12 2.57 6.95
C ALA A 218 -21.61 2.39 5.51
N PHE A 219 -20.30 2.41 5.31
CA PHE A 219 -19.67 2.16 4.01
C PHE A 219 -19.86 0.71 3.54
N VAL A 220 -19.80 -0.27 4.45
CA VAL A 220 -20.01 -1.70 4.14
C VAL A 220 -21.49 -2.03 3.87
N ALA A 221 -22.43 -1.19 4.35
CA ALA A 221 -23.87 -1.39 4.20
C ALA A 221 -24.46 -0.77 2.92
N VAL A 222 -23.68 0.01 2.16
CA VAL A 222 -24.04 0.59 0.85
C VAL A 222 -23.49 -0.28 -0.26
#